data_AF-A0A8C3N3S5-F1
#
_entry.id   AF-A0A8C3N3S5-F1
#
_cell.length_a   1.000
_cell.length_b   1.000
_cell.length_c   1.000
_cell.angle_alpha   90.00
_cell.angle_beta   90.00
_cell.angle_gamma   90.00
#
_symmetry.space_group_name_H-M   'P 1'
#
loop_
_entity.id
_entity.type
_entity.pdbx_description
1 polymer ?
#
loop_
_entity_poly.entity_id
_entity_poly.type
_entity_poly.pdbx_seq_one_letter_code
_entity_poly.pdbx_strand_id
1 'polypeptide(L)'
;MADLAEKEMDNPTFRSDTVLSDVHLHCPSKRHLMVRLNAVGQPVFLSYFKLLWSTEDLASGKHVREITTGREQQCRSGDELCDKDRSNVKEEGELNSKGVEALLDDDGDLEVVRRPRSASNLQAEELLRDIVCPVILMKGKEDAFEDEEQECTCSDVVKIEHTMATPLEDVGKQVWRAAFLLADYILFQRDTFRGCSVLELGGGTGITSIIMGTVAKRVYCTDVGEDLLAMCEQNVALNKHLMEPGGGEVKVKDLDWLKDEFCTDPETPYSWSEEEIADLLDHCSVIMAADVFYDDDLTAALFRTLYRITHNLRNSCTVYLALEKRLNFTLRHMDITCEAYSHFRNTLNDLENLQDGKMKYTVEHIKPDFCQFLVYERIEQLELWKIMAEHLT
;
A
#
# COMPACT_ATOMS: atom_id res chain seq x y z
N MET A 1 50.68 -16.11 -37.82
CA MET A 1 50.57 -15.46 -36.49
C MET A 1 49.16 -14.96 -36.40
N ALA A 2 48.36 -15.58 -35.52
CA ALA A 2 46.97 -15.24 -35.31
C ALA A 2 46.89 -14.03 -34.38
N ASP A 3 46.11 -13.02 -34.77
CA ASP A 3 45.71 -11.93 -33.89
C ASP A 3 44.74 -12.50 -32.84
N LEU A 4 45.16 -12.44 -31.58
CA LEU A 4 44.31 -12.68 -30.43
C LEU A 4 43.50 -11.41 -30.19
N ALA A 5 42.26 -11.39 -30.65
CA ALA A 5 41.26 -10.47 -30.17
C ALA A 5 41.01 -10.77 -28.68
N GLU A 6 41.40 -9.84 -27.81
CA GLU A 6 40.89 -9.79 -26.44
C GLU A 6 39.37 -9.65 -26.51
N LYS A 7 38.67 -10.75 -26.24
CA LYS A 7 37.26 -10.69 -25.88
C LYS A 7 37.19 -9.94 -24.55
N GLU A 8 36.67 -8.72 -24.60
CA GLU A 8 36.09 -8.09 -23.40
C GLU A 8 35.14 -9.12 -22.78
N MET A 9 35.38 -9.43 -21.50
CA MET A 9 34.42 -10.16 -20.69
C MET A 9 33.14 -9.32 -20.68
N ASP A 10 32.05 -9.88 -21.18
CA ASP A 10 30.70 -9.42 -20.85
C ASP A 10 30.62 -9.36 -19.32
N ASN A 11 30.65 -8.13 -18.78
CA ASN A 11 30.24 -7.90 -17.40
C ASN A 11 28.84 -8.51 -17.26
N PRO A 12 28.58 -9.38 -16.26
CA PRO A 12 27.23 -9.80 -15.96
C PRO A 12 26.51 -8.58 -15.38
N THR A 13 25.94 -7.75 -16.25
CA THR A 13 25.03 -6.69 -15.86
C THR A 13 23.78 -7.38 -15.35
N PHE A 14 23.62 -7.46 -14.03
CA PHE A 14 22.35 -7.86 -13.42
C PHE A 14 21.29 -6.81 -13.79
N ARG A 15 20.58 -7.08 -14.89
CA ARG A 15 19.40 -6.32 -15.34
C ARG A 15 18.16 -6.86 -14.65
N SER A 16 18.09 -6.76 -13.32
CA SER A 16 16.81 -6.90 -12.64
C SER A 16 16.33 -5.52 -12.24
N ASP A 17 15.72 -4.80 -13.19
CA ASP A 17 15.03 -3.52 -12.96
C ASP A 17 13.66 -3.73 -12.29
N THR A 18 13.58 -4.74 -11.41
CA THR A 18 12.34 -5.14 -10.74
C THR A 18 12.35 -4.62 -9.32
N VAL A 19 11.27 -3.95 -8.94
CA VAL A 19 11.01 -3.50 -7.58
C VAL A 19 10.03 -4.48 -6.93
N LEU A 20 10.16 -4.70 -5.63
CA LEU A 20 9.27 -5.53 -4.84
C LEU A 20 8.90 -4.78 -3.56
N SER A 21 7.60 -4.70 -3.27
CA SER A 21 7.09 -4.13 -2.04
C SER A 21 7.38 -5.05 -0.85
N ASP A 22 7.89 -4.44 0.21
CA ASP A 22 8.16 -5.12 1.49
C ASP A 22 6.91 -5.67 2.16
N VAL A 23 5.73 -5.14 1.85
CA VAL A 23 4.45 -5.65 2.38
C VAL A 23 4.31 -7.16 2.15
N HIS A 24 4.87 -7.66 1.04
CA HIS A 24 4.84 -9.06 0.66
C HIS A 24 5.99 -9.89 1.28
N LEU A 25 7.08 -9.24 1.70
CA LEU A 25 8.23 -9.91 2.32
C LEU A 25 7.98 -10.31 3.79
N HIS A 26 7.17 -9.52 4.52
CA HIS A 26 6.94 -9.73 5.95
C HIS A 26 5.89 -10.80 6.30
N CYS A 27 5.39 -11.54 5.31
CA CYS A 27 4.42 -12.62 5.52
C CYS A 27 5.00 -14.02 5.23
N PRO A 28 6.08 -14.48 5.92
CA PRO A 28 6.87 -15.67 5.57
C PRO A 28 6.12 -17.02 5.61
N SER A 29 4.82 -17.03 5.94
CA SER A 29 3.98 -18.23 5.98
C SER A 29 2.61 -18.06 5.33
N LYS A 30 2.35 -16.94 4.63
CA LYS A 30 1.10 -16.74 3.90
C LYS A 30 1.26 -17.28 2.48
N ARG A 31 0.33 -18.14 2.05
CA ARG A 31 0.24 -18.58 0.67
C ARG A 31 -0.27 -17.40 -0.16
N HIS A 32 0.59 -16.82 -0.99
CA HIS A 32 0.15 -15.93 -2.07
C HIS A 32 -0.31 -16.82 -3.22
N LEU A 33 -1.62 -16.93 -3.40
CA LEU A 33 -2.18 -17.75 -4.47
C LEU A 33 -2.09 -16.95 -5.77
N MET A 34 -1.27 -17.43 -6.72
CA MET A 34 -1.33 -16.93 -8.08
C MET A 34 -2.69 -17.36 -8.65
N VAL A 35 -3.54 -16.41 -8.98
CA VAL A 35 -4.91 -16.66 -9.43
C VAL A 35 -5.04 -16.63 -10.95
N ARG A 36 -4.24 -15.80 -11.63
CA ARG A 36 -4.26 -15.67 -13.09
C ARG A 36 -2.99 -15.01 -13.62
N LEU A 37 -2.83 -15.00 -14.94
CA LEU A 37 -1.94 -14.08 -15.65
C LEU A 37 -2.74 -12.88 -16.17
N ASN A 38 -2.16 -11.68 -16.16
CA ASN A 38 -2.74 -10.53 -16.86
C ASN A 38 -2.52 -10.61 -18.38
N ALA A 39 -2.98 -9.60 -19.12
CA ALA A 39 -2.92 -9.60 -20.58
C ALA A 39 -1.48 -9.67 -21.11
N VAL A 40 -0.53 -9.06 -20.39
CA VAL A 40 0.91 -9.06 -20.71
C VAL A 40 1.67 -10.27 -20.15
N GLY A 41 0.99 -11.20 -19.48
CA GLY A 41 1.58 -12.45 -18.97
C GLY A 41 2.27 -12.33 -17.60
N GLN A 42 2.07 -11.24 -16.87
CA GLN A 42 2.54 -11.11 -15.48
C GLN A 42 1.63 -11.88 -14.53
N PRO A 43 2.20 -12.55 -13.50
CA PRO A 43 1.43 -13.28 -12.49
C PRO A 43 0.68 -12.33 -11.56
N VAL A 44 -0.63 -12.55 -11.44
CA VAL A 44 -1.51 -11.86 -10.50
C VAL A 44 -1.76 -12.75 -9.30
N PHE A 45 -1.54 -12.21 -8.11
CA PHE A 45 -1.71 -12.87 -6.83
C PHE A 45 -2.89 -12.30 -6.10
N LEU A 46 -3.68 -13.15 -5.44
CA LEU A 46 -4.71 -12.72 -4.51
C LEU A 46 -4.15 -12.76 -3.08
N SER A 47 -4.31 -11.68 -2.34
CA SER A 47 -3.91 -11.57 -0.94
C SER A 47 -5.04 -11.06 -0.05
N TYR A 48 -5.04 -11.55 1.19
CA TYR A 48 -6.08 -11.30 2.17
C TYR A 48 -5.49 -10.49 3.33
N PHE A 49 -6.03 -9.29 3.54
CA PHE A 49 -5.63 -8.37 4.60
C PHE A 49 -6.74 -8.29 5.63
N LYS A 50 -6.49 -8.81 6.84
CA LYS A 50 -7.46 -8.79 7.93
C LYS A 50 -7.42 -7.44 8.65
N LEU A 51 -8.58 -6.82 8.79
CA LEU A 51 -8.82 -5.64 9.61
C LEU A 51 -8.92 -6.05 11.09
N LEU A 52 -8.16 -5.37 11.93
CA LEU A 52 -8.10 -5.57 13.37
C LEU A 52 -8.95 -4.49 14.05
N TRP A 53 -10.22 -4.80 14.33
CA TRP A 53 -11.08 -3.91 15.12
C TRP A 53 -10.75 -4.01 16.61
N SER A 54 -10.57 -2.89 17.30
CA SER A 54 -10.53 -2.89 18.77
C SER A 54 -11.94 -3.13 19.32
N THR A 55 -12.03 -3.74 20.51
CA THR A 55 -13.32 -3.98 21.20
C THR A 55 -14.07 -2.67 21.52
N GLU A 56 -13.36 -1.54 21.54
CA GLU A 56 -13.92 -0.20 21.76
C GLU A 56 -14.57 0.41 20.49
N ASP A 57 -14.12 0.03 19.29
CA ASP A 57 -14.61 0.58 18.01
C ASP A 57 -16.04 0.10 17.69
N LEU A 58 -16.37 -1.13 18.12
CA LEU A 58 -17.70 -1.74 18.00
C LEU A 58 -18.74 -1.11 18.95
N ALA A 59 -18.31 -0.39 19.98
CA ALA A 59 -19.21 0.27 20.94
C ALA A 59 -19.80 1.58 20.40
N SER A 60 -19.07 2.27 19.51
CA SER A 60 -19.54 3.51 18.86
C SER A 60 -20.77 3.30 17.97
N GLY A 61 -20.90 2.11 17.35
CA GLY A 61 -22.02 1.76 16.46
C GLY A 61 -23.29 1.30 17.19
N LYS A 62 -23.23 0.96 18.48
CA LYS A 62 -24.38 0.44 19.25
C LYS A 62 -25.06 1.48 20.13
N HIS A 63 -24.47 2.67 20.33
CA HIS A 63 -24.99 3.64 21.30
C HIS A 63 -26.14 4.54 20.80
N VAL A 64 -26.58 4.38 19.55
CA VAL A 64 -27.64 5.24 18.94
C VAL A 64 -29.07 4.69 19.17
N ARG A 65 -29.26 3.53 19.81
CA ARG A 65 -30.61 2.94 19.98
C ARG A 65 -31.25 2.96 21.36
N GLU A 66 -30.60 3.45 22.41
CA GLU A 66 -31.25 3.55 23.72
C GLU A 66 -30.89 4.86 24.43
N ILE A 67 -31.65 5.91 24.13
CA ILE A 67 -31.85 7.00 25.10
C ILE A 67 -33.04 6.60 25.98
N THR A 68 -32.98 7.01 27.25
CA THR A 68 -34.02 6.97 28.30
C THR A 68 -34.07 5.71 29.16
N THR A 69 -33.38 5.72 30.30
CA THR A 69 -34.02 5.87 31.62
C THR A 69 -33.00 5.88 32.76
N GLY A 70 -33.02 6.96 33.55
CA GLY A 70 -33.08 6.89 35.02
C GLY A 70 -31.90 6.34 35.84
N ARG A 71 -31.31 7.29 36.60
CA ARG A 71 -30.82 7.19 37.99
C ARG A 71 -29.41 6.64 38.28
N GLU A 72 -28.58 7.59 38.73
CA GLU A 72 -27.91 7.63 40.05
C GLU A 72 -27.44 6.29 40.65
N GLN A 73 -26.13 6.11 40.81
CA GLN A 73 -25.53 6.00 42.15
C GLN A 73 -23.99 6.09 42.18
N GLN A 74 -23.55 6.60 43.33
CA GLN A 74 -22.22 6.99 43.76
C GLN A 74 -21.35 5.82 44.27
N CYS A 75 -20.04 5.91 43.95
CA CYS A 75 -18.90 5.91 44.89
C CYS A 75 -18.38 4.61 45.56
N ARG A 76 -17.05 4.66 45.80
CA ARG A 76 -16.13 3.86 46.68
C ARG A 76 -15.44 2.67 46.01
N SER A 77 -14.11 2.56 45.90
CA SER A 77 -12.94 2.73 46.79
C SER A 77 -12.72 1.59 47.81
N GLY A 78 -11.51 1.01 47.77
CA GLY A 78 -10.98 -0.07 48.63
C GLY A 78 -11.01 -1.44 47.93
N ASP A 79 -10.03 -2.32 48.00
CA ASP A 79 -8.79 -2.34 48.78
C ASP A 79 -7.87 -3.45 48.23
N GLU A 80 -6.61 -3.39 48.66
CA GLU A 80 -5.51 -4.34 48.41
C GLU A 80 -5.85 -5.80 48.77
N LEU A 81 -5.12 -6.75 48.16
CA LEU A 81 -4.41 -7.82 48.88
C LEU A 81 -3.49 -8.62 47.94
N CYS A 82 -2.21 -8.66 48.32
CA CYS A 82 -1.19 -9.57 47.81
C CYS A 82 -1.48 -11.03 48.19
N ASP A 83 -1.04 -11.99 47.37
CA ASP A 83 -0.21 -13.05 47.93
C ASP A 83 0.73 -13.72 46.91
N LYS A 84 1.83 -14.21 47.46
CA LYS A 84 3.02 -14.79 46.83
C LYS A 84 2.84 -16.28 46.52
N ASP A 85 3.57 -16.77 45.51
CA ASP A 85 4.57 -17.86 45.63
C ASP A 85 5.23 -18.09 44.25
N ARG A 86 6.54 -17.85 44.10
CA ARG A 86 7.65 -18.84 44.13
C ARG A 86 7.40 -20.05 43.22
N SER A 87 8.30 -20.56 42.41
CA SER A 87 9.68 -20.28 41.97
C SER A 87 10.05 -21.54 41.15
N ASN A 88 10.82 -21.43 40.07
CA ASN A 88 11.94 -22.35 39.81
C ASN A 88 12.78 -21.92 38.60
N VAL A 89 14.03 -21.64 38.92
CA VAL A 89 15.19 -21.40 38.06
C VAL A 89 15.74 -22.73 37.53
N LYS A 90 16.26 -22.72 36.30
CA LYS A 90 17.40 -23.50 35.76
C LYS A 90 17.42 -23.30 34.22
N GLU A 91 18.53 -23.14 33.52
CA GLU A 91 19.96 -23.06 33.82
C GLU A 91 20.61 -22.48 32.56
N GLU A 92 21.68 -21.71 32.73
CA GLU A 92 22.46 -21.07 31.67
C GLU A 92 23.17 -22.11 30.78
N GLY A 93 23.25 -21.82 29.49
CA GLY A 93 24.08 -22.54 28.52
C GLY A 93 24.93 -21.53 27.74
N GLU A 94 26.08 -21.16 28.31
CA GLU A 94 27.15 -20.47 27.61
C GLU A 94 27.63 -21.31 26.42
N LEU A 95 27.52 -20.78 25.20
CA LEU A 95 28.16 -21.36 24.02
C LEU A 95 29.22 -20.39 23.49
N ASN A 96 30.44 -20.64 23.96
CA ASN A 96 31.75 -20.43 23.34
C ASN A 96 31.78 -19.57 22.06
N SER A 97 32.19 -18.30 22.22
CA SER A 97 32.55 -17.35 21.15
C SER A 97 33.92 -17.63 20.49
N LYS A 98 34.45 -18.86 20.54
CA LYS A 98 35.80 -19.20 20.05
C LYS A 98 35.86 -20.06 18.77
N GLY A 99 34.74 -20.24 18.08
CA GLY A 99 34.65 -21.12 16.90
C GLY A 99 34.43 -20.43 15.56
N VAL A 100 34.17 -19.12 15.52
CA VAL A 100 33.74 -18.42 14.30
C VAL A 100 34.91 -17.86 13.48
N GLU A 101 36.06 -17.59 14.12
CA GLU A 101 37.28 -17.11 13.41
C GLU A 101 37.95 -18.18 12.53
N ALA A 102 37.55 -19.46 12.65
CA ALA A 102 38.18 -20.57 11.91
C ALA A 102 37.42 -20.99 10.64
N LEU A 103 36.39 -20.22 10.25
CA LEU A 103 35.54 -20.51 9.09
C LEU A 103 35.46 -19.32 8.14
N LEU A 104 36.42 -18.40 8.16
CA LEU A 104 36.46 -17.27 7.24
C LEU A 104 37.55 -17.50 6.19
N ASP A 105 37.25 -17.28 4.91
CA ASP A 105 38.25 -17.26 3.84
C ASP A 105 38.93 -15.88 3.73
N ASP A 106 39.80 -15.71 2.74
CA ASP A 106 40.72 -14.56 2.62
C ASP A 106 40.00 -13.21 2.41
N ASP A 107 38.72 -13.19 1.99
CA ASP A 107 37.92 -11.98 1.85
C ASP A 107 36.91 -11.75 3.00
N GLY A 108 36.87 -12.67 3.96
CA GLY A 108 36.08 -12.55 5.19
C GLY A 108 34.69 -13.18 5.12
N ASP A 109 34.41 -14.00 4.11
CA ASP A 109 33.16 -14.76 3.98
C ASP A 109 33.22 -16.09 4.73
N LEU A 110 32.06 -16.59 5.15
CA LEU A 110 31.96 -17.88 5.85
C LEU A 110 32.20 -19.07 4.88
N GLU A 111 33.30 -19.78 5.05
CA GLU A 111 33.66 -21.00 4.33
C GLU A 111 32.78 -22.18 4.78
N VAL A 112 31.60 -22.32 4.16
CA VAL A 112 30.67 -23.42 4.46
C VAL A 112 31.04 -24.68 3.66
N VAL A 113 31.69 -25.65 4.32
CA VAL A 113 31.99 -26.96 3.70
C VAL A 113 30.69 -27.67 3.34
N ARG A 114 30.39 -27.76 2.04
CA ARG A 114 29.24 -28.53 1.55
C ARG A 114 29.38 -29.99 1.97
N ARG A 115 28.36 -30.51 2.66
CA ARG A 115 28.29 -31.91 3.11
C ARG A 115 28.59 -32.84 1.92
N PRO A 116 29.55 -33.78 2.02
CA PRO A 116 29.86 -34.68 0.92
C PRO A 116 28.61 -35.46 0.52
N ARG A 117 28.23 -35.40 -0.75
CA ARG A 117 27.14 -36.23 -1.29
C ARG A 117 27.61 -37.68 -1.32
N SER A 118 27.09 -38.50 -0.41
CA SER A 118 27.23 -39.95 -0.48
C SER A 118 26.68 -40.46 -1.81
N ALA A 119 27.36 -41.41 -2.47
CA ALA A 119 26.91 -42.00 -3.74
C ALA A 119 25.51 -42.67 -3.65
N SER A 120 25.00 -42.92 -2.45
CA SER A 120 23.62 -43.34 -2.19
C SER A 120 22.56 -42.25 -2.39
N ASN A 121 22.95 -40.97 -2.51
CA ASN A 121 22.02 -39.86 -2.75
C ASN A 121 21.73 -39.61 -4.23
N LEU A 122 22.56 -40.12 -5.15
CA LEU A 122 22.36 -39.96 -6.59
C LEU A 122 21.18 -40.78 -7.12
N GLN A 123 20.85 -41.90 -6.47
CA GLN A 123 19.68 -42.72 -6.83
C GLN A 123 18.40 -42.33 -6.06
N ALA A 124 18.52 -41.52 -5.00
CA ALA A 124 17.39 -41.06 -4.20
C ALA A 124 16.93 -39.63 -4.58
N GLU A 125 17.77 -38.82 -5.24
CA GLU A 125 17.39 -37.47 -5.68
C GLU A 125 16.68 -37.44 -7.05
N GLU A 126 16.69 -38.53 -7.83
CA GLU A 126 15.93 -38.66 -9.09
C GLU A 126 14.46 -39.09 -8.89
N LEU A 127 14.07 -39.46 -7.67
CA LEU A 127 12.69 -39.85 -7.35
C LEU A 127 12.18 -39.02 -6.17
N LEU A 128 11.27 -38.09 -6.46
CA LEU A 128 10.40 -37.33 -5.54
C LEU A 128 10.97 -36.04 -4.93
N ARG A 129 11.51 -35.15 -5.75
CA ARG A 129 10.95 -33.79 -5.69
C ARG A 129 9.97 -33.70 -6.84
N ASP A 130 8.68 -33.61 -6.53
CA ASP A 130 7.70 -33.26 -7.54
C ASP A 130 8.20 -32.00 -8.21
N ILE A 131 8.48 -32.09 -9.51
CA ILE A 131 8.68 -30.91 -10.34
C ILE A 131 7.31 -30.24 -10.34
N VAL A 132 7.14 -29.28 -9.43
CA VAL A 132 5.97 -28.42 -9.41
C VAL A 132 6.11 -27.48 -10.59
N CYS A 133 5.61 -27.92 -11.75
CA CYS A 133 5.29 -27.01 -12.83
C CYS A 133 4.10 -26.16 -12.33
N PRO A 134 4.22 -24.83 -12.18
CA PRO A 134 3.06 -24.01 -11.91
C PRO A 134 2.06 -24.22 -13.05
N VAL A 135 0.91 -24.81 -12.72
CA VAL A 135 -0.20 -24.94 -13.66
C VAL A 135 -0.83 -23.56 -13.77
N ILE A 136 -0.75 -22.94 -14.95
CA ILE A 136 -1.49 -21.71 -15.24
C ILE A 136 -2.97 -22.10 -15.25
N LEU A 137 -3.69 -21.75 -14.18
CA LEU A 137 -5.09 -22.16 -14.02
C LEU A 137 -5.99 -21.48 -15.06
N MET A 138 -5.72 -20.21 -15.40
CA MET A 138 -6.52 -19.41 -16.33
C MET A 138 -5.68 -18.31 -17.01
N LYS A 139 -5.98 -17.98 -18.27
CA LYS A 139 -5.46 -16.81 -19.00
C LYS A 139 -6.64 -15.94 -19.43
N GLY A 140 -6.79 -14.74 -18.83
CA GLY A 140 -7.88 -13.79 -19.15
C GLY A 140 -8.98 -13.69 -18.09
N LYS A 141 -9.97 -12.83 -18.36
CA LYS A 141 -11.22 -12.67 -17.58
C LYS A 141 -12.26 -13.67 -18.08
N GLU A 142 -12.34 -14.85 -17.50
CA GLU A 142 -13.52 -15.72 -17.54
C GLU A 142 -13.77 -16.30 -16.16
N ASP A 143 -15.05 -16.54 -15.86
CA ASP A 143 -15.70 -16.48 -14.56
C ASP A 143 -15.08 -17.27 -13.40
N ALA A 144 -15.15 -16.62 -12.24
CA ALA A 144 -15.17 -17.11 -10.87
C ALA A 144 -14.46 -18.43 -10.56
N PHE A 145 -13.36 -18.32 -9.82
CA PHE A 145 -13.04 -19.35 -8.83
C PHE A 145 -14.19 -19.40 -7.83
N GLU A 146 -15.05 -20.42 -7.95
CA GLU A 146 -15.86 -20.88 -6.83
C GLU A 146 -14.88 -21.48 -5.81
N ASP A 147 -14.52 -20.69 -4.80
CA ASP A 147 -13.70 -21.14 -3.67
C ASP A 147 -14.46 -22.24 -2.90
N GLU A 148 -14.21 -23.50 -3.21
CA GLU A 148 -14.43 -24.62 -2.28
C GLU A 148 -13.35 -24.60 -1.19
N GLU A 149 -13.29 -23.54 -0.39
CA GLU A 149 -12.56 -23.52 0.89
C GLU A 149 -13.21 -22.49 1.82
N GLN A 150 -14.38 -22.89 2.35
CA GLN A 150 -14.99 -22.34 3.56
C GLN A 150 -15.18 -20.81 3.53
N GLU A 151 -16.33 -20.35 3.03
CA GLU A 151 -16.88 -19.01 3.24
C GLU A 151 -16.80 -18.63 4.72
N CYS A 152 -15.66 -18.07 5.12
CA CYS A 152 -15.59 -17.28 6.33
C CYS A 152 -16.30 -15.99 5.95
N THR A 153 -17.53 -15.85 6.41
CA THR A 153 -18.34 -14.62 6.43
C THR A 153 -17.68 -13.53 7.30
N CYS A 154 -16.36 -13.41 7.23
CA CYS A 154 -15.59 -12.44 7.98
C CYS A 154 -15.72 -11.11 7.25
N SER A 155 -16.59 -10.25 7.78
CA SER A 155 -16.80 -8.85 7.36
C SER A 155 -15.56 -7.96 7.44
N ASP A 156 -14.40 -8.52 7.82
CA ASP A 156 -13.22 -7.78 8.25
C ASP A 156 -11.99 -8.15 7.41
N VAL A 157 -12.18 -8.67 6.19
CA VAL A 157 -11.07 -9.06 5.30
C VAL A 157 -11.14 -8.30 3.99
N VAL A 158 -10.05 -7.61 3.65
CA VAL A 158 -9.84 -6.97 2.36
C VAL A 158 -9.12 -7.93 1.44
N LYS A 159 -9.70 -8.21 0.26
CA LYS A 159 -9.14 -9.08 -0.78
C LYS A 159 -8.53 -8.23 -1.88
N ILE A 160 -7.23 -8.38 -2.16
CA ILE A 160 -6.55 -7.58 -3.18
C ILE A 160 -5.81 -8.49 -4.15
N GLU A 161 -6.16 -8.40 -5.43
CA GLU A 161 -5.33 -8.79 -6.56
C GLU A 161 -4.20 -7.77 -6.76
N HIS A 162 -2.98 -8.27 -6.86
CA HIS A 162 -1.77 -7.46 -7.09
C HIS A 162 -0.70 -8.28 -7.81
N THR A 163 0.33 -7.60 -8.30
CA THR A 163 1.56 -8.21 -8.79
C THR A 163 2.66 -7.98 -7.76
N MET A 164 3.54 -8.95 -7.52
CA MET A 164 4.60 -8.82 -6.52
C MET A 164 5.85 -8.10 -7.05
N ALA A 165 6.56 -8.68 -8.03
CA ALA A 165 7.76 -8.08 -8.59
C ALA A 165 7.43 -7.43 -9.94
N THR A 166 7.60 -6.12 -10.06
CA THR A 166 7.27 -5.37 -11.29
C THR A 166 8.42 -4.46 -11.69
N PRO A 167 8.54 -4.10 -12.99
CA PRO A 167 9.33 -2.95 -13.38
C PRO A 167 8.76 -1.66 -12.77
N LEU A 168 9.54 -0.58 -12.78
CA LEU A 168 9.17 0.71 -12.20
C LEU A 168 7.87 1.28 -12.81
N GLU A 169 7.65 1.07 -14.10
CA GLU A 169 6.43 1.50 -14.83
C GLU A 169 5.15 0.80 -14.35
N ASP A 170 5.27 -0.34 -13.66
CA ASP A 170 4.16 -1.19 -13.22
C ASP A 170 4.01 -1.24 -11.70
N VAL A 171 4.71 -0.37 -10.95
CA VAL A 171 4.67 -0.35 -9.47
C VAL A 171 3.30 -0.10 -8.88
N GLY A 172 2.39 0.52 -9.64
CA GLY A 172 0.98 0.69 -9.24
C GLY A 172 0.24 -0.65 -9.06
N LYS A 173 0.74 -1.74 -9.67
CA LYS A 173 0.17 -3.09 -9.51
C LYS A 173 0.55 -3.75 -8.17
N GLN A 174 1.43 -3.14 -7.38
CA GLN A 174 1.84 -3.65 -6.07
C GLN A 174 1.09 -2.95 -4.92
N VAL A 175 1.15 -3.52 -3.72
CA VAL A 175 0.61 -2.90 -2.51
C VAL A 175 1.73 -2.31 -1.67
N TRP A 176 1.73 -1.02 -1.41
CA TRP A 176 2.79 -0.30 -0.70
C TRP A 176 2.46 0.01 0.76
N ARG A 177 3.46 0.09 1.65
CA ARG A 177 3.24 0.32 3.10
C ARG A 177 2.55 1.65 3.37
N ALA A 178 2.83 2.70 2.60
CA ALA A 178 2.19 3.99 2.80
C ALA A 178 0.67 3.96 2.51
N ALA A 179 0.21 3.05 1.64
CA ALA A 179 -1.22 2.80 1.43
C ALA A 179 -1.87 2.23 2.71
N PHE A 180 -1.17 1.38 3.45
CA PHE A 180 -1.67 0.88 4.74
C PHE A 180 -1.65 1.95 5.83
N LEU A 181 -0.63 2.80 5.86
CA LEU A 181 -0.59 3.96 6.75
C LEU A 181 -1.80 4.87 6.54
N LEU A 182 -2.10 5.19 5.28
CA LEU A 182 -3.26 6.00 4.94
C LEU A 182 -4.57 5.29 5.28
N ALA A 183 -4.70 4.00 4.96
CA ALA A 183 -5.87 3.19 5.31
C ALA A 183 -6.13 3.17 6.83
N ASP A 184 -5.09 2.98 7.64
CA ASP A 184 -5.21 3.02 9.09
C ASP A 184 -5.64 4.40 9.59
N TYR A 185 -5.11 5.48 9.01
CA TYR A 185 -5.53 6.83 9.37
C TYR A 185 -7.01 7.09 9.03
N ILE A 186 -7.47 6.60 7.88
CA ILE A 186 -8.88 6.67 7.47
C ILE A 186 -9.77 5.95 8.49
N LEU A 187 -9.39 4.73 8.90
CA LEU A 187 -10.12 3.94 9.89
C LEU A 187 -10.04 4.52 11.30
N PHE A 188 -8.98 5.26 11.63
CA PHE A 188 -8.86 5.98 12.89
C PHE A 188 -9.74 7.23 12.92
N GLN A 189 -9.86 7.94 11.79
CA GLN A 189 -10.58 9.22 11.66
C GLN A 189 -11.90 9.09 10.90
N ARG A 190 -12.65 7.99 11.09
CA ARG A 190 -13.87 7.67 10.31
C ARG A 190 -14.87 8.82 10.25
N ASP A 191 -15.07 9.51 11.36
CA ASP A 191 -16.04 10.60 11.44
C ASP A 191 -15.63 11.83 10.63
N THR A 192 -14.33 12.05 10.45
CA THR A 192 -13.79 13.12 9.57
C THR A 192 -14.11 12.84 8.10
N PHE A 193 -14.09 11.57 7.70
CA PHE A 193 -14.30 11.16 6.31
C PHE A 193 -15.76 10.78 5.99
N ARG A 194 -16.61 10.73 7.02
CA ARG A 194 -17.98 10.24 6.89
C ARG A 194 -18.76 11.11 5.91
N GLY A 195 -19.24 10.48 4.84
CA GLY A 195 -20.07 11.16 3.84
C GLY A 195 -19.35 12.12 2.89
N CYS A 196 -18.01 12.20 2.97
CA CYS A 196 -17.21 12.98 2.03
C CYS A 196 -17.29 12.42 0.60
N SER A 197 -17.06 13.29 -0.39
CA SER A 197 -16.67 12.90 -1.74
C SER A 197 -15.15 13.04 -1.86
N VAL A 198 -14.49 11.97 -2.31
CA VAL A 198 -13.04 11.80 -2.27
C VAL A 198 -12.50 11.55 -3.66
N LEU A 199 -11.34 12.13 -3.96
CA LEU A 199 -10.52 11.79 -5.13
C LEU A 199 -9.21 11.17 -4.66
N GLU A 200 -8.90 9.96 -5.14
CA GLU A 200 -7.58 9.36 -4.96
C GLU A 200 -6.74 9.51 -6.23
N LEU A 201 -5.54 10.08 -6.08
CA LEU A 201 -4.53 10.19 -7.13
C LEU A 201 -3.54 9.04 -7.01
N GLY A 202 -3.43 8.20 -8.04
CA GLY A 202 -2.48 7.09 -8.07
C GLY A 202 -2.90 5.97 -7.13
N GLY A 203 -4.14 5.52 -7.27
CA GLY A 203 -4.75 4.53 -6.37
C GLY A 203 -4.16 3.13 -6.49
N GLY A 204 -3.44 2.83 -7.58
CA GLY A 204 -2.81 1.54 -7.84
C GLY A 204 -3.80 0.38 -7.75
N THR A 205 -3.57 -0.51 -6.77
CA THR A 205 -4.47 -1.64 -6.47
C THR A 205 -5.84 -1.22 -5.92
N GLY A 206 -6.00 0.03 -5.49
CA GLY A 206 -7.25 0.60 -4.97
C GLY A 206 -7.51 0.31 -3.49
N ILE A 207 -6.55 -0.24 -2.73
CA ILE A 207 -6.79 -0.63 -1.34
C ILE A 207 -7.22 0.53 -0.44
N THR A 208 -6.61 1.69 -0.60
CA THR A 208 -6.93 2.94 0.10
C THR A 208 -8.32 3.45 -0.27
N SER A 209 -8.67 3.45 -1.56
CA SER A 209 -10.05 3.74 -2.02
C SER A 209 -11.09 2.77 -1.48
N ILE A 210 -10.79 1.47 -1.41
CA ILE A 210 -11.69 0.45 -0.84
C ILE A 210 -11.95 0.74 0.65
N ILE A 211 -10.91 1.02 1.41
CA ILE A 211 -11.02 1.39 2.83
C ILE A 211 -11.79 2.70 3.00
N MET A 212 -11.46 3.72 2.20
CA MET A 212 -12.19 4.99 2.19
C MET A 212 -13.67 4.81 1.84
N GLY A 213 -14.01 3.92 0.91
CA GLY A 213 -15.38 3.58 0.55
C GLY A 213 -16.21 2.99 1.70
N THR A 214 -15.58 2.50 2.77
CA THR A 214 -16.30 2.04 3.98
C THR A 214 -16.82 3.19 4.85
N VAL A 215 -16.38 4.42 4.60
CA VAL A 215 -16.72 5.61 5.40
C VAL A 215 -17.23 6.79 4.56
N ALA A 216 -16.65 7.01 3.38
CA ALA A 216 -17.02 8.08 2.47
C ALA A 216 -18.32 7.76 1.72
N LYS A 217 -18.97 8.81 1.20
CA LYS A 217 -20.14 8.65 0.31
C LYS A 217 -19.70 8.16 -1.06
N ARG A 218 -18.64 8.76 -1.60
CA ARG A 218 -18.12 8.48 -2.94
C ARG A 218 -16.62 8.64 -2.97
N VAL A 219 -15.94 7.76 -3.70
CA VAL A 219 -14.51 7.82 -4.00
C VAL A 219 -14.32 7.66 -5.49
N TYR A 220 -13.61 8.61 -6.10
CA TYR A 220 -13.04 8.45 -7.44
C TYR A 220 -11.60 7.96 -7.28
N CYS A 221 -11.37 6.67 -7.54
CA CYS A 221 -10.06 6.05 -7.54
C CYS A 221 -9.42 6.23 -8.91
N THR A 222 -8.30 6.94 -8.99
CA THR A 222 -7.69 7.28 -10.28
C THR A 222 -6.27 6.77 -10.42
N ASP A 223 -5.94 6.32 -11.63
CA ASP A 223 -4.58 5.92 -12.03
C ASP A 223 -4.47 5.95 -13.57
N VAL A 224 -3.37 5.44 -14.12
CA VAL A 224 -3.15 5.30 -15.58
C VAL A 224 -2.93 3.84 -15.97
N GLY A 225 -3.40 3.50 -17.17
CA GLY A 225 -3.19 2.17 -17.76
C GLY A 225 -4.37 1.22 -17.55
N GLU A 226 -4.95 0.77 -18.65
CA GLU A 226 -6.16 -0.07 -18.67
C GLU A 226 -6.01 -1.35 -17.83
N ASP A 227 -4.86 -2.02 -17.92
CA ASP A 227 -4.58 -3.25 -17.17
C ASP A 227 -4.57 -3.01 -15.64
N LEU A 228 -4.08 -1.85 -15.19
CA LEU A 228 -4.04 -1.47 -13.78
C LEU A 228 -5.43 -1.05 -13.29
N LEU A 229 -6.13 -0.22 -14.07
CA LEU A 229 -7.49 0.22 -13.76
C LEU A 229 -8.46 -0.98 -13.71
N ALA A 230 -8.32 -1.96 -14.60
CA ALA A 230 -9.10 -3.20 -14.57
C ALA A 230 -8.81 -4.07 -13.33
N MET A 231 -7.55 -4.11 -12.87
CA MET A 231 -7.20 -4.77 -11.60
C MET A 231 -7.82 -4.03 -10.41
N CYS A 232 -7.73 -2.70 -10.39
CA CYS A 232 -8.35 -1.87 -9.36
C CYS A 232 -9.87 -2.06 -9.31
N GLU A 233 -10.56 -2.07 -10.45
CA GLU A 233 -12.00 -2.29 -10.53
C GLU A 233 -12.39 -3.69 -10.02
N GLN A 234 -11.59 -4.71 -10.35
CA GLN A 234 -11.77 -6.05 -9.81
C GLN A 234 -11.61 -6.07 -8.29
N ASN A 235 -10.62 -5.37 -7.74
CA ASN A 235 -10.43 -5.25 -6.30
C ASN A 235 -11.61 -4.54 -5.63
N VAL A 236 -12.13 -3.46 -6.22
CA VAL A 236 -13.34 -2.80 -5.74
C VAL A 236 -14.52 -3.78 -5.71
N ALA A 237 -14.69 -4.59 -6.76
CA ALA A 237 -15.75 -5.58 -6.85
C ALA A 237 -15.63 -6.68 -5.77
N LEU A 238 -14.42 -7.19 -5.53
CA LEU A 238 -14.14 -8.21 -4.50
C LEU A 238 -14.47 -7.74 -3.07
N ASN A 239 -14.47 -6.42 -2.84
CA ASN A 239 -14.64 -5.82 -1.52
C ASN A 239 -15.96 -5.05 -1.34
N LYS A 240 -16.93 -5.21 -2.25
CA LYS A 240 -18.25 -4.55 -2.15
C LYS A 240 -18.93 -4.74 -0.79
N HIS A 241 -18.81 -5.94 -0.22
CA HIS A 241 -19.36 -6.30 1.09
C HIS A 241 -18.86 -5.40 2.24
N LEU A 242 -17.68 -4.77 2.13
CA LEU A 242 -17.16 -3.84 3.14
C LEU A 242 -17.82 -2.45 3.06
N MET A 243 -18.30 -2.06 1.87
CA MET A 243 -18.84 -0.72 1.59
C MET A 243 -20.37 -0.68 1.66
N GLU A 244 -21.03 -1.82 1.41
CA GLU A 244 -22.50 -1.97 1.47
C GLU A 244 -23.14 -1.41 2.75
N PRO A 245 -22.61 -1.64 3.98
CA PRO A 245 -23.22 -1.10 5.20
C PRO A 245 -23.23 0.43 5.27
N GLY A 246 -22.22 1.08 4.67
CA GLY A 246 -22.10 2.54 4.61
C GLY A 246 -22.75 3.17 3.39
N GLY A 247 -23.11 2.36 2.39
CA GLY A 247 -23.61 2.84 1.09
C GLY A 247 -22.57 3.61 0.28
N GLY A 248 -21.28 3.41 0.58
CA GLY A 248 -20.18 4.08 -0.13
C GLY A 248 -19.99 3.50 -1.53
N GLU A 249 -19.65 4.36 -2.49
CA GLU A 249 -19.41 4.01 -3.88
C GLU A 249 -17.97 4.34 -4.27
N VAL A 250 -17.24 3.37 -4.85
CA VAL A 250 -15.92 3.60 -5.44
C VAL A 250 -16.03 3.46 -6.95
N LYS A 251 -15.60 4.50 -7.67
CA LYS A 251 -15.54 4.54 -9.13
C LYS A 251 -14.09 4.61 -9.58
N VAL A 252 -13.69 3.69 -10.45
CA VAL A 252 -12.34 3.66 -11.03
C VAL A 252 -12.32 4.47 -12.32
N LYS A 253 -11.36 5.40 -12.46
CA LYS A 253 -11.26 6.32 -13.59
C LYS A 253 -9.81 6.55 -14.03
N ASP A 254 -9.59 6.82 -15.30
CA ASP A 254 -8.29 7.23 -15.83
C ASP A 254 -7.97 8.68 -15.42
N LEU A 255 -6.78 8.93 -14.88
CA LEU A 255 -6.28 10.29 -14.69
C LEU A 255 -4.77 10.33 -14.88
N ASP A 256 -4.36 10.69 -16.08
CA ASP A 256 -2.96 10.94 -16.43
C ASP A 256 -2.51 12.34 -15.99
N TRP A 257 -1.63 12.40 -14.98
CA TRP A 257 -1.11 13.67 -14.45
C TRP A 257 -0.26 14.45 -15.47
N LEU A 258 0.25 13.79 -16.51
CA LEU A 258 1.01 14.43 -17.58
C LEU A 258 0.09 15.11 -18.61
N LYS A 259 -1.23 14.93 -18.51
CA LYS A 259 -2.22 15.58 -19.36
C LYS A 259 -2.93 16.71 -18.62
N ASP A 260 -3.34 17.72 -19.39
CA ASP A 260 -3.97 18.93 -18.87
C ASP A 260 -5.47 18.79 -18.58
N GLU A 261 -6.13 17.75 -19.11
CA GLU A 261 -7.58 17.56 -19.08
C GLU A 261 -7.94 16.14 -18.66
N PHE A 262 -9.16 15.96 -18.13
CA PHE A 262 -9.74 14.64 -17.91
C PHE A 262 -10.01 13.96 -19.26
N CYS A 263 -9.73 12.67 -19.37
CA CYS A 263 -10.11 11.91 -20.58
C CYS A 263 -11.63 11.73 -20.60
N THR A 264 -12.32 12.33 -21.57
CA THR A 264 -13.78 12.23 -21.75
C THR A 264 -14.20 11.46 -23.00
N ASP A 265 -13.27 10.73 -23.62
CA ASP A 265 -13.54 9.91 -24.80
C ASP A 265 -14.38 8.67 -24.41
N PRO A 266 -15.65 8.55 -24.87
CA PRO A 266 -16.51 7.43 -24.51
C PRO A 266 -16.01 6.07 -24.99
N GLU A 267 -15.13 6.04 -26.00
CA GLU A 267 -14.54 4.80 -26.53
C GLU A 267 -13.32 4.34 -25.70
N THR A 268 -12.77 5.23 -24.87
CA THR A 268 -11.65 4.90 -23.99
C THR A 268 -12.18 4.30 -22.67
N PRO A 269 -11.76 3.09 -22.27
CA PRO A 269 -12.14 2.51 -20.98
C PRO A 269 -11.78 3.44 -19.82
N TYR A 270 -12.62 3.44 -18.78
CA TYR A 270 -12.42 4.26 -17.57
C TYR A 270 -12.38 5.78 -17.80
N SER A 271 -12.82 6.27 -18.96
CA SER A 271 -12.99 7.70 -19.21
C SER A 271 -14.04 8.33 -18.29
N TRP A 272 -13.94 9.63 -18.12
CA TRP A 272 -14.85 10.45 -17.34
C TRP A 272 -16.05 10.88 -18.17
N SER A 273 -17.24 10.88 -17.57
CA SER A 273 -18.36 11.63 -18.13
C SER A 273 -18.33 13.08 -17.63
N GLU A 274 -18.94 13.99 -18.40
CA GLU A 274 -19.10 15.39 -17.99
C GLU A 274 -19.86 15.52 -16.66
N GLU A 275 -20.84 14.64 -16.40
CA GLU A 275 -21.57 14.59 -15.14
C GLU A 275 -20.69 14.17 -13.97
N GLU A 276 -19.73 13.26 -14.20
CA GLU A 276 -18.81 12.82 -13.16
C GLU A 276 -17.75 13.88 -12.84
N ILE A 277 -17.28 14.60 -13.85
CA ILE A 277 -16.38 15.75 -13.64
C ILE A 277 -17.12 16.84 -12.88
N ALA A 278 -18.36 17.16 -13.27
CA ALA A 278 -19.17 18.14 -12.55
C ALA A 278 -19.42 17.72 -11.09
N ASP A 279 -19.77 16.44 -10.85
CA ASP A 279 -19.95 15.91 -9.50
C ASP A 279 -18.68 16.02 -8.65
N LEU A 280 -17.51 15.70 -9.25
CA LEU A 280 -16.21 15.84 -8.60
C LEU A 280 -15.95 17.30 -8.23
N LEU A 281 -16.10 18.23 -9.17
CA LEU A 281 -15.77 19.65 -8.93
C LEU A 281 -16.74 20.33 -7.96
N ASP A 282 -18.01 19.93 -7.93
CA ASP A 282 -19.01 20.47 -7.01
C ASP A 282 -18.89 19.92 -5.58
N HIS A 283 -18.52 18.64 -5.41
CA HIS A 283 -18.66 17.94 -4.13
C HIS A 283 -17.36 17.43 -3.50
N CYS A 284 -16.25 17.36 -4.24
CA CYS A 284 -14.98 16.86 -3.69
C CYS A 284 -14.53 17.72 -2.51
N SER A 285 -14.29 17.06 -1.38
CA SER A 285 -13.85 17.69 -0.12
C SER A 285 -12.54 17.11 0.38
N VAL A 286 -12.15 15.93 -0.11
CA VAL A 286 -10.91 15.25 0.26
C VAL A 286 -10.20 14.77 -1.00
N ILE A 287 -8.90 15.03 -1.09
CA ILE A 287 -8.02 14.40 -2.07
C ILE A 287 -7.03 13.53 -1.29
N MET A 288 -6.66 12.37 -1.81
CA MET A 288 -5.66 11.52 -1.17
C MET A 288 -4.72 10.87 -2.17
N ALA A 289 -3.50 10.54 -1.73
CA ALA A 289 -2.55 9.77 -2.51
C ALA A 289 -1.62 8.99 -1.57
N ALA A 290 -1.21 7.78 -1.98
CA ALA A 290 -0.33 6.93 -1.20
C ALA A 290 0.84 6.40 -2.05
N ASP A 291 2.06 6.68 -1.60
CA ASP A 291 3.33 6.22 -2.20
C ASP A 291 3.57 6.58 -3.67
N VAL A 292 3.10 7.76 -4.08
CA VAL A 292 3.18 8.27 -5.45
C VAL A 292 4.47 9.05 -5.77
N PHE A 293 5.38 9.17 -4.82
CA PHE A 293 6.60 10.00 -4.94
C PHE A 293 7.84 9.12 -5.14
N TYR A 294 8.09 8.73 -6.39
CA TYR A 294 9.23 7.90 -6.78
C TYR A 294 9.97 8.42 -8.03
N ASP A 295 9.37 9.38 -8.74
CA ASP A 295 9.92 10.03 -9.94
C ASP A 295 9.66 11.55 -9.87
N ASP A 296 10.65 12.35 -10.24
CA ASP A 296 10.62 13.80 -10.12
C ASP A 296 9.62 14.44 -11.11
N ASP A 297 9.54 13.93 -12.34
CA ASP A 297 8.63 14.46 -13.36
C ASP A 297 7.17 14.14 -13.01
N LEU A 298 6.90 12.92 -12.54
CA LEU A 298 5.60 12.52 -12.03
C LEU A 298 5.22 13.31 -10.77
N THR A 299 6.18 13.57 -9.87
CA THR A 299 5.94 14.41 -8.69
C THR A 299 5.52 15.81 -9.11
N ALA A 300 6.25 16.45 -10.03
CA ALA A 300 5.89 17.76 -10.54
C ALA A 300 4.51 17.75 -11.24
N ALA A 301 4.20 16.69 -12.00
CA ALA A 301 2.92 16.52 -12.68
C ALA A 301 1.74 16.36 -11.70
N LEU A 302 1.94 15.59 -10.63
CA LEU A 302 0.95 15.43 -9.58
C LEU A 302 0.62 16.76 -8.91
N PHE A 303 1.62 17.57 -8.55
CA PHE A 303 1.37 18.87 -7.92
C PHE A 303 0.69 19.88 -8.86
N ARG A 304 1.00 19.85 -10.17
CA ARG A 304 0.23 20.62 -11.18
C ARG A 304 -1.22 20.16 -11.25
N THR A 305 -1.46 18.85 -11.26
CA THR A 305 -2.80 18.26 -11.28
C THR A 305 -3.57 18.60 -10.00
N LEU A 306 -2.93 18.49 -8.84
CA LEU A 306 -3.49 18.88 -7.55
C LEU A 306 -3.93 20.34 -7.58
N TYR A 307 -3.03 21.27 -7.94
CA TYR A 307 -3.36 22.68 -8.05
C TYR A 307 -4.51 22.94 -9.05
N ARG A 308 -4.49 22.28 -10.21
CA ARG A 308 -5.57 22.39 -11.22
C ARG A 308 -6.91 21.97 -10.62
N ILE A 309 -6.97 20.83 -9.94
CA ILE A 309 -8.21 20.30 -9.38
C ILE A 309 -8.67 21.21 -8.25
N THR A 310 -7.85 21.47 -7.24
CA THR A 310 -8.21 22.30 -6.09
C THR A 310 -8.63 23.71 -6.49
N HIS A 311 -8.01 24.30 -7.51
CA HIS A 311 -8.38 25.61 -8.04
C HIS A 311 -9.75 25.65 -8.70
N ASN A 312 -10.21 24.52 -9.27
CA ASN A 312 -11.50 24.41 -9.93
C ASN A 312 -12.60 23.80 -9.04
N LEU A 313 -12.26 23.36 -7.83
CA LEU A 313 -13.26 22.92 -6.87
C LEU A 313 -14.13 24.10 -6.43
N ARG A 314 -15.39 23.80 -6.13
CA ARG A 314 -16.34 24.80 -5.63
C ARG A 314 -16.11 25.16 -4.16
N ASN A 315 -15.56 24.22 -3.40
CA ASN A 315 -15.36 24.34 -1.96
C ASN A 315 -13.89 24.07 -1.63
N SER A 316 -13.45 24.56 -0.47
CA SER A 316 -12.17 24.18 0.11
C SER A 316 -12.09 22.66 0.31
N CYS A 317 -10.89 22.11 0.14
CA CYS A 317 -10.66 20.68 0.30
C CYS A 317 -9.44 20.41 1.18
N THR A 318 -9.35 19.18 1.68
CA THR A 318 -8.19 18.70 2.43
C THR A 318 -7.50 17.58 1.64
N VAL A 319 -6.19 17.70 1.45
CA VAL A 319 -5.37 16.68 0.79
C VAL A 319 -4.61 15.87 1.83
N TYR A 320 -4.60 14.54 1.68
CA TYR A 320 -3.78 13.63 2.49
C TYR A 320 -2.76 12.90 1.62
N LEU A 321 -1.48 13.02 1.96
CA LEU A 321 -0.39 12.40 1.23
C LEU A 321 0.38 11.47 2.16
N ALA A 322 0.32 10.17 1.90
CA ALA A 322 1.11 9.18 2.62
C ALA A 322 2.27 8.72 1.74
N LEU A 323 3.46 8.57 2.31
CA LEU A 323 4.64 8.11 1.57
C LEU A 323 5.64 7.39 2.47
N GLU A 324 6.52 6.63 1.83
CA GLU A 324 7.68 6.00 2.47
C GLU A 324 8.98 6.64 1.93
N LYS A 325 9.88 7.05 2.82
CA LYS A 325 11.20 7.54 2.43
C LYS A 325 12.06 6.38 1.90
N ARG A 326 12.33 6.39 0.60
CA ARG A 326 13.25 5.44 -0.05
C ARG A 326 14.70 5.92 0.05
N LEU A 327 15.47 5.33 0.94
CA LEU A 327 16.89 5.63 1.14
C LEU A 327 17.73 4.80 0.15
N ASN A 328 18.36 5.48 -0.81
CA ASN A 328 19.16 4.85 -1.85
C ASN A 328 20.60 5.37 -1.81
N PHE A 329 21.58 4.47 -1.90
CA PHE A 329 22.96 4.91 -2.15
C PHE A 329 23.08 5.41 -3.59
N THR A 330 23.47 6.67 -3.78
CA THR A 330 23.63 7.24 -5.12
C THR A 330 25.09 7.43 -5.48
N LEU A 331 25.50 6.93 -6.64
CA LEU A 331 26.87 7.11 -7.16
C LEU A 331 27.23 8.58 -7.37
N ARG A 332 26.22 9.43 -7.63
CA ARG A 332 26.41 10.88 -7.82
C ARG A 332 26.91 11.56 -6.55
N HIS A 333 26.35 11.18 -5.40
CA HIS A 333 26.69 11.79 -4.11
C HIS A 333 27.67 10.93 -3.31
N MET A 334 27.91 9.68 -3.73
CA MET A 334 28.70 8.69 -3.00
C MET A 334 28.22 8.51 -1.56
N ASP A 335 26.91 8.64 -1.34
CA ASP A 335 26.27 8.62 -0.03
C ASP A 335 24.82 8.11 -0.15
N ILE A 336 24.22 7.77 0.99
CA ILE A 336 22.80 7.44 1.11
C ILE A 336 21.99 8.73 0.97
N THR A 337 21.15 8.79 -0.06
CA THR A 337 20.27 9.93 -0.34
C THR A 337 18.81 9.48 -0.43
N CYS A 338 17.90 10.46 -0.36
CA CYS A 338 16.47 10.25 -0.54
C CYS A 338 15.98 11.30 -1.55
N GLU A 339 16.44 11.18 -2.80
CA GLU A 339 16.29 12.23 -3.83
C GLU A 339 14.81 12.51 -4.14
N ALA A 340 14.01 11.48 -4.43
CA ALA A 340 12.58 11.63 -4.69
C ALA A 340 11.82 12.29 -3.53
N TYR A 341 12.16 11.92 -2.27
CA TYR A 341 11.58 12.58 -1.09
C TYR A 341 12.01 14.04 -0.99
N SER A 342 13.28 14.33 -1.26
CA SER A 342 13.80 15.71 -1.22
C SER A 342 13.11 16.58 -2.26
N HIS A 343 12.89 16.04 -3.47
CA HIS A 343 12.11 16.69 -4.52
C HIS A 343 10.66 16.94 -4.06
N PHE A 344 9.98 15.91 -3.55
CA PHE A 344 8.63 16.05 -2.97
C PHE A 344 8.55 17.17 -1.92
N ARG A 345 9.49 17.22 -0.97
CA ARG A 345 9.48 18.24 0.09
C ARG A 345 9.70 19.65 -0.45
N ASN A 346 10.55 19.81 -1.47
CA ASN A 346 10.73 21.09 -2.15
C ASN A 346 9.44 21.52 -2.85
N THR A 347 8.83 20.64 -3.63
CA THR A 347 7.58 20.94 -4.36
C THR A 347 6.41 21.22 -3.41
N LEU A 348 6.33 20.50 -2.29
CA LEU A 348 5.36 20.75 -1.23
C LEU A 348 5.56 22.12 -0.56
N ASN A 349 6.82 22.50 -0.31
CA ASN A 349 7.15 23.83 0.20
C ASN A 349 6.82 24.94 -0.81
N ASP A 350 7.05 24.70 -2.10
CA ASP A 350 6.67 25.64 -3.16
C ASP A 350 5.15 25.83 -3.24
N LEU A 351 4.38 24.74 -3.07
CA LEU A 351 2.92 24.79 -2.99
C LEU A 351 2.44 25.59 -1.78
N GLU A 352 3.03 25.35 -0.59
CA GLU A 352 2.68 26.08 0.64
C GLU A 352 2.96 27.59 0.53
N ASN A 353 4.07 27.95 -0.12
CA ASN A 353 4.50 29.33 -0.29
C ASN A 353 3.94 29.98 -1.58
N LEU A 354 3.00 29.34 -2.27
CA LEU A 354 2.42 29.86 -3.49
C LEU A 354 1.69 31.19 -3.22
N GLN A 355 2.06 32.24 -3.97
CA GLN A 355 1.47 33.58 -3.86
C GLN A 355 0.81 33.99 -5.18
N ASP A 356 -0.20 33.24 -5.59
CA ASP A 356 -0.95 33.49 -6.83
C ASP A 356 -2.18 34.41 -6.63
N GLY A 357 -2.52 34.72 -5.36
CA GLY A 357 -3.69 35.50 -4.98
C GLY A 357 -5.03 34.78 -5.18
N LYS A 358 -5.02 33.47 -5.44
CA LYS A 358 -6.20 32.65 -5.72
C LYS A 358 -6.39 31.54 -4.70
N MET A 359 -5.31 30.84 -4.36
CA MET A 359 -5.35 29.70 -3.45
C MET A 359 -4.41 29.95 -2.25
N LYS A 360 -4.77 29.38 -1.11
CA LYS A 360 -3.92 29.30 0.07
C LYS A 360 -3.80 27.84 0.47
N TYR A 361 -2.56 27.39 0.61
CA TYR A 361 -2.23 26.05 1.09
C TYR A 361 -1.63 26.15 2.49
N THR A 362 -2.05 25.28 3.39
CA THR A 362 -1.45 25.13 4.73
C THR A 362 -1.05 23.68 4.91
N VAL A 363 0.21 23.41 5.23
CA VAL A 363 0.76 22.06 5.32
C VAL A 363 0.97 21.66 6.78
N GLU A 364 0.54 20.45 7.14
CA GLU A 364 0.66 19.86 8.46
C GLU A 364 1.22 18.44 8.35
N HIS A 365 2.27 18.13 9.12
CA HIS A 365 2.76 16.76 9.26
C HIS A 365 1.98 16.02 10.35
N ILE A 366 1.35 14.91 10.00
CA ILE A 366 0.60 14.07 10.93
C ILE A 366 1.54 13.01 11.50
N LYS A 367 1.69 12.99 12.82
CA LYS A 367 2.44 11.93 13.49
C LYS A 367 1.68 10.61 13.39
N PRO A 368 2.36 9.48 13.10
CA PRO A 368 1.75 8.16 12.99
C PRO A 368 1.35 7.54 14.35
N ASP A 369 0.92 8.37 15.31
CA ASP A 369 0.54 8.02 16.68
C ASP A 369 -0.96 7.64 16.78
N PHE A 370 -1.45 6.87 15.80
CA PHE A 370 -2.86 6.42 15.73
C PHE A 370 -2.97 4.89 15.67
N CYS A 371 -4.16 4.34 15.90
CA CYS A 371 -4.37 2.89 15.91
C CYS A 371 -3.98 2.21 14.58
N GLN A 372 -3.49 0.98 14.67
CA GLN A 372 -3.14 0.16 13.52
C GLN A 372 -4.17 -0.95 13.32
N PHE A 373 -4.85 -0.92 12.17
CA PHE A 373 -5.93 -1.85 11.82
C PHE A 373 -5.45 -2.91 10.83
N LEU A 374 -4.40 -2.63 10.05
CA LEU A 374 -3.77 -3.58 9.12
C LEU A 374 -2.47 -4.16 9.69
N VAL A 375 -2.16 -5.41 9.37
CA VAL A 375 -0.90 -6.05 9.81
C VAL A 375 0.23 -5.73 8.82
N TYR A 376 1.10 -4.83 9.23
CA TYR A 376 2.37 -4.48 8.58
C TYR A 376 3.29 -3.81 9.60
N GLU A 377 4.54 -3.59 9.24
CA GLU A 377 5.47 -2.87 10.11
C GLU A 377 5.46 -1.38 9.75
N ARG A 378 5.10 -0.54 10.75
CA ARG A 378 5.20 0.91 10.68
C ARG A 378 6.62 1.37 11.02
N ILE A 379 7.41 1.61 9.99
CA ILE A 379 8.79 2.11 10.09
C ILE A 379 8.84 3.64 10.21
N GLU A 380 9.95 4.18 10.69
CA GLU A 380 10.16 5.64 10.87
C GLU A 380 10.17 6.43 9.54
N GLN A 381 10.36 5.74 8.42
CA GLN A 381 10.39 6.31 7.07
C GLN A 381 8.99 6.60 6.53
N LEU A 382 7.94 6.10 7.19
CA LEU A 382 6.56 6.37 6.81
C LEU A 382 6.12 7.73 7.33
N GLU A 383 5.63 8.56 6.42
CA GLU A 383 5.10 9.89 6.73
C GLU A 383 3.67 10.05 6.21
N LEU A 384 2.90 10.85 6.93
CA LEU A 384 1.57 11.29 6.53
C LEU A 384 1.50 12.80 6.61
N TRP A 385 1.10 13.42 5.52
CA TRP A 385 0.97 14.87 5.38
C TRP A 385 -0.47 15.24 5.10
N LYS A 386 -0.92 16.34 5.69
CA LYS A 386 -2.21 16.96 5.47
C LYS A 386 -2.02 18.35 4.91
N ILE A 387 -2.76 18.68 3.86
CA ILE A 387 -2.73 19.99 3.21
C ILE A 387 -4.15 20.55 3.19
N MET A 388 -4.36 21.72 3.75
CA MET A 388 -5.64 22.43 3.64
C MET A 388 -5.55 23.38 2.45
N ALA A 389 -6.45 23.24 1.47
CA ALA A 389 -6.52 24.07 0.28
C ALA A 389 -7.77 24.95 0.33
N GLU A 390 -7.56 26.26 0.42
CA GLU A 390 -8.61 27.27 0.58
C GLU A 390 -8.58 28.28 -0.57
N HIS A 391 -9.75 28.73 -1.03
CA HIS A 391 -9.82 29.84 -1.98
C HIS A 391 -9.62 31.16 -1.23
N LEU A 392 -8.76 32.02 -1.77
CA LEU A 392 -8.61 33.40 -1.31
C LEU A 392 -9.76 34.24 -1.90
N THR A 393 -10.64 34.73 -1.03
CA THR A 393 -11.78 35.60 -1.38
C THR A 393 -11.37 37.03 -1.70
#